data_AF-A0A933GVV6-F1
#
_entry.id   AF-A0A933GVV6-F1
#
_cell.length_a   1.000
_cell.length_b   1.000
_cell.length_c   1.000
_cell.angle_alpha   90.00
_cell.angle_beta   90.00
_cell.angle_gamma   90.00
#
_symmetry.space_group_name_H-M   'P 1'
#
loop_
_entity.id
_entity.type
_entity.pdbx_description
1 polymer ?
#
loop_
_entity_poly.entity_id
_entity_poly.type
_entity_poly.pdbx_seq_one_letter_code
_entity_poly.pdbx_strand_id
1 'polypeptide(L)' 'MNRASFLALLALALALPAAAQEVPREWVRAPELDLVDLDGKPVRLADSERKVVVLYFFRYG' A
#
# COMPACT_ATOMS: atom_id res chain seq x y z
N MET A 1 -1.22 21.74 -25.22
CA MET A 1 -1.74 20.36 -25.11
C MET A 1 -3.09 20.31 -25.82
N ASN A 2 -3.25 19.45 -26.82
CA ASN A 2 -4.46 19.41 -27.65
C ASN A 2 -5.50 18.42 -27.05
N ARG A 3 -6.77 18.54 -27.46
CA ARG A 3 -7.90 17.77 -26.90
C ARG A 3 -7.69 16.26 -27.02
N ALA A 4 -7.06 15.81 -28.11
CA ALA A 4 -6.74 14.40 -28.34
C ALA A 4 -5.72 13.85 -27.32
N SER A 5 -4.67 14.62 -27.02
CA SER A 5 -3.68 14.24 -26.01
C SER A 5 -4.28 14.18 -24.60
N PHE A 6 -5.20 15.11 -24.27
CA PHE A 6 -5.88 15.11 -22.98
C PHE A 6 -6.79 13.88 -22.80
N LEU A 7 -7.56 13.52 -23.83
CA LEU A 7 -8.42 12.34 -23.81
C LEU A 7 -7.63 11.03 -23.74
N ALA A 8 -6.48 10.96 -24.42
CA ALA A 8 -5.60 9.80 -24.35
C ALA A 8 -5.00 9.60 -22.95
N LEU A 9 -4.57 10.68 -22.29
CA LEU A 9 -4.08 10.64 -20.91
C LEU A 9 -5.18 10.26 -19.90
N LEU A 10 -6.39 10.80 -20.08
CA LEU A 10 -7.52 10.47 -19.22
C LEU A 10 -7.94 9.00 -19.38
N ALA A 11 -7.97 8.48 -20.60
CA ALA A 11 -8.25 7.07 -20.86
C ALA A 11 -7.19 6.15 -20.25
N LEU A 12 -5.90 6.54 -20.32
CA LEU A 12 -4.80 5.79 -19.69
C LEU A 12 -4.89 5.81 -18.15
N ALA A 13 -5.24 6.95 -17.55
CA ALA A 13 -5.43 7.06 -16.11
C ALA A 13 -6.65 6.28 -15.59
N LEU A 14 -7.73 6.21 -16.37
CA LEU A 14 -8.92 5.40 -16.07
C LEU A 14 -8.73 3.90 -16.33
N ALA A 15 -7.77 3.54 -17.18
CA ALA A 15 -7.39 2.15 -17.44
C ALA A 15 -6.36 1.60 -16.43
N LEU A 16 -5.84 2.43 -15.53
CA LEU A 16 -5.06 1.91 -14.39
C LEU A 16 -6.02 1.07 -13.55
N PRO A 17 -5.82 -0.25 -13.44
CA PRO A 17 -6.62 -1.02 -12.52
C PRO A 17 -6.42 -0.39 -11.14
N ALA A 18 -7.52 -0.02 -10.47
CA ALA A 18 -7.48 0.29 -9.05
C ALA A 18 -6.69 -0.85 -8.40
N ALA A 19 -5.49 -0.56 -7.88
CA ALA A 19 -4.47 -1.54 -7.54
C ALA A 19 -5.13 -2.76 -6.87
N ALA A 20 -5.35 -3.80 -7.66
CA ALA A 20 -6.15 -4.92 -7.21
C ALA A 20 -5.30 -5.65 -6.18
N GLN A 21 -5.82 -5.79 -4.97
CA GLN A 21 -5.10 -6.43 -3.89
C GLN A 21 -4.86 -7.91 -4.28
N GLU A 22 -3.62 -8.28 -4.58
CA GLU A 22 -3.25 -9.68 -4.70
C GLU A 22 -3.29 -10.28 -3.29
N VAL A 23 -4.36 -11.00 -2.98
CA VAL A 23 -4.46 -11.77 -1.74
C VAL A 23 -3.69 -13.07 -1.94
N PRO A 24 -2.63 -13.34 -1.17
CA PRO A 24 -1.94 -14.63 -1.23
C PRO A 24 -2.94 -15.75 -0.93
N ARG A 25 -2.93 -16.80 -1.76
CA ARG A 25 -3.80 -17.98 -1.56
C ARG A 25 -3.36 -18.86 -0.40
N GLU A 26 -2.18 -18.61 0.14
CA GLU A 26 -1.56 -19.34 1.23
C GLU A 26 -1.13 -18.38 2.34
N TRP A 27 -1.07 -18.89 3.56
CA TRP A 27 -0.54 -18.13 4.70
C TRP A 27 0.96 -17.95 4.52
N VAL A 28 1.37 -16.75 4.15
CA VAL A 28 2.79 -16.37 4.07
C VAL A 28 3.17 -15.64 5.36
N ARG A 29 4.39 -15.87 5.85
CA ARG A 29 4.95 -15.08 6.95
C ARG A 29 4.91 -13.59 6.54
N ALA A 30 4.42 -12.74 7.44
CA ALA A 30 4.49 -11.30 7.22
C ALA A 30 5.95 -10.86 7.01
N PRO A 31 6.21 -9.93 6.08
CA PRO A 31 7.57 -9.41 5.87
C PRO A 31 8.07 -8.71 7.12
N GLU A 32 9.39 -8.69 7.32
CA GLU A 32 9.98 -7.81 8.32
C GLU A 32 9.80 -6.36 7.87
N LEU A 33 9.33 -5.53 8.80
CA LEU A 33 9.08 -4.11 8.56
C LEU A 33 9.84 -3.31 9.63
N ASP A 34 10.77 -2.48 9.17
CA ASP A 34 11.36 -1.39 9.94
C ASP A 34 10.60 -0.10 9.60
N LEU A 35 9.86 0.43 10.56
CA LEU A 35 9.01 1.60 10.42
C LEU A 35 9.42 2.71 11.39
N VAL A 36 8.90 3.90 11.14
CA VAL A 36 8.97 5.02 12.06
C VAL A 36 7.54 5.46 12.36
N ASP A 37 7.19 5.58 13.63
CA ASP A 37 5.87 6.02 14.05
C ASP A 37 5.69 7.55 13.87
N LEU A 38 4.49 8.04 14.19
CA LEU A 38 4.16 9.47 14.07
C LEU A 38 4.97 10.37 15.03
N ASP A 39 5.54 9.80 16.10
CA ASP A 39 6.39 10.51 17.05
C ASP A 39 7.88 10.47 16.63
N GLY A 40 8.22 9.81 15.52
CA GLY A 40 9.60 9.64 15.07
C GLY A 40 10.34 8.46 15.73
N LYS A 41 9.65 7.59 16.48
CA LYS A 41 10.27 6.42 17.12
C LYS A 41 10.36 5.24 16.15
N PRO A 42 11.46 4.48 16.18
CA PRO A 42 11.56 3.25 15.41
C PRO A 42 10.55 2.21 15.93
N VAL A 43 9.89 1.52 15.01
CA VAL A 43 8.94 0.42 15.28
C VAL A 43 9.27 -0.76 14.38
N ARG A 44 9.39 -1.95 14.95
CA ARG A 44 9.56 -3.19 14.18
C ARG A 44 8.36 -4.09 14.35
N LEU A 45 7.98 -4.79 13.27
CA LEU A 45 6.90 -5.79 13.37
C LEU A 45 7.27 -6.91 14.37
N ALA A 46 8.56 -7.24 14.48
CA ALA A 46 9.09 -8.20 15.45
C ALA A 46 8.81 -7.81 16.92
N ASP A 47 8.66 -6.52 17.23
CA ASP A 47 8.34 -6.07 18.58
C ASP A 47 6.93 -6.47 19.03
N SER A 48 6.07 -6.87 18.07
CA SER A 48 4.68 -7.29 18.30
C SER A 48 4.49 -8.82 18.25
N GLU A 49 5.56 -9.59 18.44
CA GLU A 49 5.49 -11.04 18.50
C GLU A 49 4.39 -11.56 19.46
N ARG A 50 3.77 -12.69 19.06
CA ARG A 50 2.69 -13.37 19.80
C ARG A 50 1.40 -12.57 19.99
N LYS A 51 1.25 -11.45 19.28
CA LYS A 51 0.00 -10.69 19.18
C LYS A 51 -0.60 -10.86 17.78
N VAL A 52 -1.92 -10.68 17.68
CA VAL A 52 -2.56 -10.46 16.38
C VAL A 52 -2.40 -8.98 16.03
N VAL A 53 -1.78 -8.70 14.88
CA VAL A 53 -1.49 -7.34 14.42
C VAL A 53 -2.20 -7.11 13.08
N VAL A 54 -2.88 -5.98 12.95
CA VAL A 54 -3.52 -5.55 11.69
C VAL A 54 -2.76 -4.36 11.14
N LEU A 55 -2.23 -4.48 9.92
CA LEU A 55 -1.60 -3.38 9.19
C LEU A 55 -2.65 -2.74 8.28
N TYR A 56 -2.92 -1.46 8.51
CA TYR A 56 -3.84 -0.67 7.71
C TYR A 56 -3.03 0.28 6.81
N PHE A 57 -3.06 0.06 5.50
CA PHE A 57 -2.35 0.87 4.51
C PHE A 57 -3.28 1.92 3.93
N PHE A 58 -2.92 3.18 4.10
CA PHE A 58 -3.71 4.31 3.64
C PHE A 58 -2.80 5.51 3.36
N ARG A 59 -3.33 6.49 2.66
CA ARG A 59 -2.68 7.76 2.36
C ARG A 59 -3.59 8.89 2.83
N TYR A 60 -3.04 9.87 3.54
CA TYR A 60 -3.72 11.15 3.76
C TYR A 60 -3.66 11.98 2.48
N GLY A 61 -4.81 12.50 2.06
CA GLY A 61 -5.00 13.34 0.87
C GLY A 61 -4.60 14.78 1.09
#